data_AF-A0A1V8NRD8-F1
#
_entry.id   AF-A0A1V8NRD8-F1
#
_cell.length_a   1.000
_cell.length_b   1.000
_cell.length_c   1.000
_cell.angle_alpha   90.00
_cell.angle_beta   90.00
_cell.angle_gamma   90.00
#
_symmetry.space_group_name_H-M   'P 1'
#
loop_
_entity.id
_entity.type
_entity.pdbx_description
1 polymer ?
#
loop_
_entity_poly.entity_id
_entity_poly.type
_entity_poly.pdbx_seq_one_letter_code
_entity_poly.pdbx_strand_id
1 'polypeptide(L)'
;MSDRYVMEALLRPAVELNTAVAAGCAAFVCVSAPWAVALAPSVSYVTAGGFAALAVVRTRQGLKILRYRRNLKRLPRYVMTSRQVPVSRYRLFLGKGFAWEQKHLQRLLETRRPEVQAFLLPSLPYRLARRTERWSEYRLPWLSRILRTDTPLNPVRPLPPAGGNPAIHGVEPDEDTVSMDLGERVGHMLVLGTTRVGKTRLAELLITQDIRRGNTVVVIDPKGDADLLKRVWAEAHRTGRQNELYVFHLGWPDISARYNGIGRFGRTSEVPGRLANQLSGEGNSAAFREFAWRVVNIIAQALVALGERPDYNLVRRYVMNITGLHERYVEWYLREHAPHLLAVVDQQVALLSQVNQNKGVADYVLRRAAITQVLESPEGQALEDTVLESLSNAVRYDQKYFDKIVASLL
;
A
#
# COMPACT_ATOMS: atom_id res chain seq x y z
N MET A 1 35.41 -9.21 -38.33
CA MET A 1 34.55 -8.02 -38.53
C MET A 1 34.44 -7.35 -37.18
N SER A 2 34.94 -6.12 -37.06
CA SER A 2 34.99 -5.37 -35.81
C SER A 2 33.59 -4.98 -35.35
N ASP A 3 33.22 -5.29 -34.10
CA ASP A 3 32.02 -4.81 -33.40
C ASP A 3 32.06 -3.29 -33.08
N ARG A 4 32.63 -2.50 -34.01
CA ARG A 4 32.82 -1.04 -33.91
C ARG A 4 31.82 -0.30 -34.81
N TYR A 5 30.57 -0.74 -34.86
CA TYR A 5 29.50 0.14 -35.34
C TYR A 5 29.00 0.97 -34.17
N VAL A 6 28.94 2.28 -34.35
CA VAL A 6 28.45 3.27 -33.38
C VAL A 6 26.98 2.98 -32.96
N MET A 7 26.26 2.16 -33.73
CA MET A 7 24.87 1.77 -33.50
C MET A 7 24.70 0.25 -33.71
N GLU A 8 24.39 -0.50 -32.65
CA GLU A 8 24.10 -1.95 -32.73
C GLU A 8 22.67 -2.19 -33.23
N ALA A 9 22.51 -2.62 -34.48
CA ALA A 9 21.19 -2.92 -35.07
C ALA A 9 20.77 -4.38 -34.82
N LEU A 10 19.97 -4.60 -33.77
CA LEU A 10 19.46 -5.94 -33.37
C LEU A 10 18.08 -6.29 -33.95
N LEU A 11 17.29 -5.31 -34.39
CA LEU A 11 15.97 -5.50 -35.00
C LEU A 11 16.08 -5.76 -36.52
N ARG A 12 16.65 -6.91 -36.90
CA ARG A 12 16.82 -7.31 -38.30
C ARG A 12 16.61 -8.80 -38.54
N PRO A 13 16.52 -9.27 -39.80
CA PRO A 13 16.56 -10.69 -40.11
C PRO A 13 17.86 -11.33 -39.60
N ALA A 14 17.76 -12.54 -39.04
CA ALA A 14 18.89 -13.31 -38.52
C ALA A 14 19.64 -14.03 -39.67
N VAL A 15 20.20 -13.25 -40.60
CA VAL A 15 20.89 -13.74 -41.80
C VAL A 15 22.12 -14.60 -41.49
N GLU A 16 22.67 -14.47 -40.28
CA GLU A 16 23.77 -15.29 -39.76
C GLU A 16 23.42 -16.78 -39.75
N LEU A 17 22.14 -17.12 -39.58
CA LEU A 17 21.69 -18.50 -39.65
C LEU A 17 21.85 -19.08 -41.06
N ASN A 18 21.68 -18.28 -42.11
CA ASN A 18 21.92 -18.73 -43.49
C ASN A 18 23.40 -19.06 -43.69
N THR A 19 24.30 -18.22 -43.17
CA THR A 19 25.76 -18.48 -43.20
C THR A 19 26.11 -19.70 -42.37
N ALA A 20 25.44 -19.91 -41.22
CA ALA A 20 25.65 -21.08 -40.39
C ALA A 20 25.24 -22.38 -41.09
N VAL A 21 24.09 -22.39 -41.77
CA VAL A 21 23.65 -23.55 -42.57
C VAL A 21 24.60 -23.79 -43.73
N ALA A 22 24.97 -22.76 -44.49
CA ALA A 22 25.91 -22.90 -45.61
C ALA A 22 27.27 -23.45 -45.16
N ALA A 23 27.83 -22.92 -44.07
CA ALA A 23 29.08 -23.41 -43.48
C ALA A 23 28.93 -24.83 -42.92
N GLY A 24 27.80 -25.17 -42.29
CA GLY A 24 27.52 -26.52 -41.83
C GLY A 24 27.44 -27.53 -42.97
N CYS A 25 26.77 -27.18 -44.08
CA CYS A 25 26.75 -27.99 -45.30
C CYS A 25 28.15 -28.14 -45.90
N ALA A 26 28.94 -27.06 -45.97
CA ALA A 26 30.32 -27.12 -46.47
C ALA A 26 31.20 -28.03 -45.60
N ALA A 27 31.08 -27.95 -44.27
CA ALA A 27 31.76 -28.85 -43.34
C ALA A 27 31.35 -30.32 -43.58
N PHE A 28 30.05 -30.58 -43.75
CA PHE A 28 29.53 -31.92 -44.02
C PHE A 28 30.06 -32.51 -45.34
N VAL A 29 30.12 -31.70 -46.41
CA VAL A 29 30.69 -32.11 -47.70
C VAL A 29 32.19 -32.38 -47.59
N CYS A 30 32.95 -31.55 -46.87
CA CYS A 30 34.38 -31.76 -46.67
C CYS A 30 34.67 -33.09 -45.93
N VAL A 31 33.81 -33.50 -45.00
CA VAL A 31 33.94 -34.79 -44.28
C VAL A 31 33.49 -35.97 -45.14
N SER A 32 32.34 -35.85 -45.82
CA SER A 32 31.68 -37.00 -46.47
C SER A 32 32.15 -37.23 -47.90
N ALA A 33 32.59 -36.19 -48.60
CA ALA A 33 33.06 -36.25 -49.99
C ALA A 33 34.24 -35.28 -50.24
N PRO A 34 35.43 -35.53 -49.65
CA PRO A 34 36.64 -34.71 -49.89
C PRO A 34 36.98 -34.54 -51.38
N TRP A 35 36.71 -35.57 -52.19
CA TRP A 35 36.91 -35.59 -53.63
C TRP A 35 36.06 -34.55 -54.38
N ALA A 36 34.86 -34.24 -53.88
CA ALA A 36 33.97 -33.26 -54.51
C ALA A 36 34.48 -31.81 -54.37
N VAL A 37 35.39 -31.56 -53.42
CA VAL A 37 36.01 -30.25 -53.17
C VAL A 37 37.46 -30.22 -53.66
N ALA A 38 37.93 -31.27 -54.34
CA ALA A 38 39.29 -31.42 -54.84
C ALA A 38 40.39 -31.23 -53.76
N LEU A 39 40.11 -31.65 -52.52
CA LEU A 39 41.07 -31.57 -51.40
C LEU A 39 41.57 -32.95 -51.01
N ALA A 40 42.86 -33.03 -50.64
CA ALA A 40 43.40 -34.21 -49.98
C ALA A 40 42.66 -34.45 -48.64
N PRO A 41 42.40 -35.70 -48.22
CA PRO A 41 41.61 -36.00 -47.03
C PRO A 41 42.07 -35.28 -45.75
N SER A 42 43.38 -35.19 -45.52
CA SER A 42 43.96 -34.48 -44.37
C SER A 42 43.65 -32.98 -44.37
N VAL A 43 43.76 -32.33 -45.52
CA VAL A 43 43.44 -30.90 -45.70
C VAL A 43 41.93 -30.67 -45.62
N SER A 44 41.13 -31.61 -46.15
CA SER A 44 39.67 -31.56 -46.11
C SER A 44 39.14 -31.59 -44.68
N TYR A 45 39.70 -32.44 -43.79
CA TYR A 45 39.28 -32.48 -42.38
C TYR A 45 39.62 -31.19 -41.61
N VAL A 46 40.79 -30.59 -41.86
CA VAL A 46 41.13 -29.28 -41.26
C VAL A 46 40.17 -28.19 -41.74
N THR A 47 39.83 -28.21 -43.03
CA THR A 47 38.90 -27.27 -43.65
C THR A 47 37.47 -27.45 -43.11
N ALA A 48 37.04 -28.70 -42.92
CA ALA A 48 35.79 -29.03 -42.25
C ALA A 48 35.74 -28.48 -40.82
N GLY A 49 36.83 -28.58 -40.07
CA GLY A 49 36.96 -27.98 -38.73
C GLY A 49 36.77 -26.46 -38.75
N GLY A 50 37.38 -25.77 -39.72
CA GLY A 50 37.20 -24.33 -39.93
C GLY A 50 35.74 -23.94 -40.24
N PHE A 51 35.09 -24.67 -41.15
CA PHE A 51 33.67 -24.44 -41.47
C PHE A 51 32.74 -24.77 -40.30
N ALA A 52 33.02 -25.83 -39.54
CA ALA A 52 32.26 -26.17 -38.34
C ALA A 52 32.37 -25.07 -37.27
N ALA A 53 33.58 -24.54 -37.03
CA ALA A 53 33.79 -23.43 -36.11
C ALA A 53 33.02 -22.18 -36.57
N LEU A 54 33.08 -21.84 -37.87
CA LEU A 54 32.30 -20.74 -38.44
C LEU A 54 30.79 -20.96 -38.25
N ALA A 55 30.29 -22.17 -38.50
CA ALA A 55 28.88 -22.52 -38.33
C ALA A 55 28.42 -22.32 -36.88
N VAL A 56 29.23 -22.74 -35.89
CA VAL A 56 28.94 -22.55 -34.46
C VAL A 56 28.90 -21.06 -34.10
N VAL A 57 29.90 -20.28 -34.53
CA VAL A 57 29.96 -18.84 -34.24
C VAL A 57 28.77 -18.11 -34.85
N ARG A 58 28.45 -18.38 -36.12
CA ARG A 58 27.30 -17.77 -36.81
C ARG A 58 25.96 -18.20 -36.23
N THR A 59 25.84 -19.44 -35.79
CA THR A 59 24.66 -19.93 -35.07
C THR A 59 24.44 -19.14 -33.78
N ARG A 60 25.49 -18.94 -32.97
CA ARG A 60 25.41 -18.14 -31.73
C ARG A 60 24.98 -16.69 -32.01
N GLN A 61 25.52 -16.07 -33.06
CA GLN A 61 25.13 -14.71 -33.47
C GLN A 61 23.65 -14.64 -33.90
N GLY A 62 23.19 -15.58 -34.72
CA GLY A 62 21.79 -15.67 -35.14
C GLY A 62 20.83 -15.90 -33.96
N LEU A 63 21.22 -16.77 -33.02
CA LEU A 63 20.45 -17.03 -31.80
C LEU A 63 20.36 -15.78 -30.89
N LYS A 64 21.41 -14.94 -30.82
CA LYS A 64 21.37 -13.66 -30.08
C LYS A 64 20.26 -12.75 -30.62
N ILE A 65 20.15 -12.60 -31.94
CA ILE A 65 19.12 -11.79 -32.61
C ILE A 65 17.72 -12.36 -32.33
N LEU A 66 17.56 -13.68 -32.44
CA LEU A 66 16.28 -14.33 -32.15
C LEU A 66 15.86 -14.20 -30.68
N ARG A 67 16.81 -14.33 -29.74
CA ARG A 67 16.58 -14.12 -28.30
C ARG A 67 16.12 -12.70 -28.02
N TYR A 68 16.80 -11.71 -28.59
CA TYR A 68 16.42 -10.30 -28.45
C TYR A 68 15.00 -10.02 -28.99
N ARG A 69 14.69 -10.48 -30.21
CA ARG A 69 13.34 -10.36 -30.79
C ARG A 69 12.27 -11.05 -29.95
N ARG A 70 12.59 -12.20 -29.35
CA ARG A 70 11.67 -12.90 -28.44
C ARG A 70 11.44 -12.09 -27.16
N ASN A 71 12.48 -11.49 -26.60
CA ASN A 71 12.42 -10.70 -25.37
C ASN A 71 11.49 -9.49 -25.49
N LEU A 72 11.55 -8.79 -26.64
CA LEU A 72 10.67 -7.67 -26.94
C LEU A 72 9.19 -8.04 -27.06
N LYS A 73 8.88 -9.29 -27.42
CA LYS A 73 7.50 -9.79 -27.54
C LYS A 73 6.94 -10.34 -26.24
N ARG A 74 7.80 -11.02 -25.48
CA ARG A 74 7.39 -11.78 -24.29
C ARG A 74 8.45 -11.64 -23.23
N LEU A 75 8.11 -10.86 -22.20
CA LEU A 75 8.95 -10.72 -21.03
C LEU A 75 9.18 -12.07 -20.34
N PRO A 76 10.40 -12.30 -19.80
CA PRO A 76 10.66 -13.46 -18.98
C PRO A 76 9.77 -13.42 -17.75
N ARG A 77 9.22 -14.59 -17.38
CA ARG A 77 8.38 -14.70 -16.18
C ARG A 77 9.33 -14.84 -14.98
N TYR A 78 9.45 -13.78 -14.20
CA TYR A 78 10.21 -13.80 -12.95
C TYR A 78 9.29 -14.15 -11.78
N VAL A 79 9.59 -15.24 -11.09
CA VAL A 79 8.83 -15.71 -9.92
C VAL A 79 9.81 -15.98 -8.80
N MET A 80 9.47 -15.53 -7.60
CA MET A 80 10.21 -15.85 -6.39
C MET A 80 9.26 -16.20 -5.26
N THR A 81 9.66 -17.19 -4.47
CA THR A 81 9.06 -17.43 -3.17
C THR A 81 9.51 -16.36 -2.19
N SER A 82 8.76 -16.14 -1.12
CA SER A 82 9.16 -15.15 -0.12
C SER A 82 10.54 -15.47 0.48
N ARG A 83 10.87 -16.75 0.68
CA ARG A 83 12.16 -17.17 1.26
C ARG A 83 13.36 -16.77 0.39
N GLN A 84 13.15 -16.66 -0.92
CA GLN A 84 14.19 -16.27 -1.89
C GLN A 84 14.39 -14.75 -1.98
N VAL A 85 13.56 -13.94 -1.33
CA VAL A 85 13.76 -12.47 -1.31
C VAL A 85 15.06 -12.17 -0.58
N PRO A 86 16.09 -11.63 -1.26
CA PRO A 86 17.35 -11.31 -0.64
C PRO A 86 17.16 -10.14 0.32
N VAL A 87 17.79 -10.23 1.49
CA VAL A 87 17.77 -9.18 2.50
C VAL A 87 19.20 -8.76 2.78
N SER A 88 19.47 -7.46 2.65
CA SER A 88 20.77 -6.87 2.95
C SER A 88 20.60 -5.73 3.94
N ARG A 89 21.63 -5.51 4.76
CA ARG A 89 21.72 -4.37 5.69
C ARG A 89 22.04 -3.05 4.99
N TYR A 90 22.55 -3.10 3.75
CA TYR A 90 23.00 -1.92 3.00
C TYR A 90 22.24 -1.70 1.69
N ARG A 91 21.58 -2.74 1.16
CA ARG A 91 20.89 -2.67 -0.14
C ARG A 91 19.43 -3.07 0.01
N LEU A 92 18.56 -2.38 -0.74
CA LEU A 92 17.16 -2.72 -0.92
C LEU A 92 16.98 -3.33 -2.30
N PHE A 93 16.66 -4.61 -2.35
CA PHE A 93 16.39 -5.31 -3.60
C PHE A 93 15.08 -4.80 -4.23
N LEU A 94 15.07 -4.63 -5.54
CA LEU A 94 13.92 -4.12 -6.30
C LEU A 94 13.41 -5.10 -7.36
N GLY A 95 14.27 -6.01 -7.84
CA GLY A 95 13.89 -6.98 -8.87
C GLY A 95 15.04 -7.34 -9.81
N LYS A 96 14.68 -7.83 -10.99
CA LYS A 96 15.58 -8.03 -12.11
C LYS A 96 15.41 -6.89 -13.12
N GLY A 97 16.50 -6.51 -13.76
CA GLY A 97 16.53 -5.40 -14.70
C GLY A 97 17.97 -5.02 -15.04
N PHE A 98 18.20 -3.78 -15.45
CA PHE A 98 19.50 -3.33 -15.94
C PHE A 98 19.64 -1.83 -15.71
N ALA A 99 20.88 -1.35 -15.63
CA ALA A 99 21.15 0.08 -15.61
C ALA A 99 20.73 0.68 -16.97
N TRP A 100 19.85 1.68 -16.95
CA TRP A 100 19.42 2.31 -18.19
C TRP A 100 20.57 3.13 -18.78
N GLU A 101 20.81 2.97 -20.07
CA GLU A 101 21.97 3.53 -20.79
C GLU A 101 21.48 4.02 -22.16
N GLN A 102 22.32 4.77 -22.87
CA GLN A 102 22.01 5.28 -24.20
C GLN A 102 21.65 4.16 -25.19
N LYS A 103 22.31 2.99 -25.10
CA LYS A 103 22.00 1.81 -25.94
C LYS A 103 20.55 1.33 -25.76
N HIS A 104 20.02 1.39 -24.55
CA HIS A 104 18.64 0.96 -24.23
C HIS A 104 17.62 1.95 -24.81
N LEU A 105 17.91 3.25 -24.73
CA LEU A 105 17.09 4.29 -25.37
C LEU A 105 17.08 4.12 -26.89
N GLN A 106 18.25 3.92 -27.51
CA GLN A 106 18.34 3.66 -28.94
C GLN A 106 17.49 2.45 -29.34
N ARG A 107 17.71 1.30 -28.68
CA ARG A 107 16.96 0.06 -28.91
C ARG A 107 15.45 0.29 -28.78
N LEU A 108 15.01 1.06 -27.77
CA LEU A 108 13.60 1.39 -27.58
C LEU A 108 13.05 2.28 -28.71
N LEU A 109 13.80 3.29 -29.14
CA LEU A 109 13.39 4.16 -30.26
C LEU A 109 13.31 3.38 -31.58
N GLU A 110 14.23 2.44 -31.81
CA GLU A 110 14.17 1.56 -32.97
C GLU A 110 12.87 0.77 -33.01
N THR A 111 12.31 0.33 -31.87
CA THR A 111 11.01 -0.38 -31.85
C THR A 111 9.84 0.44 -32.38
N ARG A 112 9.97 1.77 -32.48
CA ARG A 112 8.93 2.66 -33.00
C ARG A 112 8.99 2.83 -34.51
N ARG A 113 10.07 2.38 -35.16
CA ARG A 113 10.26 2.51 -36.60
C ARG A 113 9.31 1.58 -37.38
N PRO A 114 8.64 2.06 -38.45
CA PRO A 114 7.72 1.24 -39.23
C PRO A 114 8.37 -0.02 -39.83
N GLU A 115 9.63 0.07 -40.25
CA GLU A 115 10.32 -1.01 -40.98
C GLU A 115 10.53 -2.27 -40.12
N VAL A 116 10.56 -2.11 -38.78
CA VAL A 116 10.82 -3.21 -37.84
C VAL A 116 9.56 -3.73 -37.15
N GLN A 117 8.39 -3.16 -37.43
CA GLN A 117 7.13 -3.57 -36.79
C GLN A 117 6.82 -5.06 -36.98
N ALA A 118 7.16 -5.62 -38.15
CA ALA A 118 7.01 -7.05 -38.43
C ALA A 118 7.75 -7.93 -37.41
N PHE A 119 8.84 -7.44 -36.82
CA PHE A 119 9.61 -8.14 -35.80
C PHE A 119 9.03 -8.02 -34.40
N LEU A 120 8.13 -7.09 -34.13
CA LEU A 120 7.48 -6.88 -32.83
C LEU A 120 6.11 -7.57 -32.75
N LEU A 121 5.42 -7.70 -33.89
CA LEU A 121 4.12 -8.33 -33.93
C LEU A 121 4.18 -9.82 -33.52
N PRO A 122 3.13 -10.35 -32.87
CA PRO A 122 3.03 -11.77 -32.58
C PRO A 122 3.10 -12.61 -33.87
N SER A 123 3.73 -13.78 -33.78
CA SER A 123 3.89 -14.67 -34.93
C SER A 123 2.54 -15.14 -35.48
N LEU A 124 2.48 -15.52 -36.77
CA LEU A 124 1.27 -16.07 -37.38
C LEU A 124 0.71 -17.27 -36.59
N PRO A 125 1.51 -18.28 -36.18
CA PRO A 125 1.01 -19.38 -35.36
C PRO A 125 0.40 -18.91 -34.03
N TYR A 126 1.00 -17.91 -33.38
CA TYR A 126 0.45 -17.35 -32.15
C TYR A 126 -0.90 -16.68 -32.39
N ARG A 127 -1.02 -15.86 -33.45
CA ARG A 127 -2.29 -15.18 -33.80
C ARG A 127 -3.39 -16.19 -34.14
N LEU A 128 -3.06 -17.25 -34.88
CA LEU A 128 -3.98 -18.33 -35.18
C LEU A 128 -4.41 -19.06 -33.91
N ALA A 129 -3.46 -19.41 -33.03
CA ALA A 129 -3.75 -20.06 -31.75
C ALA A 129 -4.70 -19.23 -30.86
N ARG A 130 -4.52 -17.91 -30.77
CA ARG A 130 -5.43 -17.03 -30.01
C ARG A 130 -6.80 -16.84 -30.69
N ARG A 131 -6.88 -17.02 -32.01
CA ARG A 131 -8.16 -17.01 -32.76
C ARG A 131 -8.91 -18.32 -32.56
N THR A 132 -8.22 -19.46 -32.64
CA THR A 132 -8.80 -20.78 -32.41
C THR A 132 -9.22 -20.94 -30.95
N GLU A 133 -8.45 -20.42 -29.99
CA GLU A 133 -8.82 -20.38 -28.57
C GLU A 133 -10.20 -19.73 -28.37
N ARG A 134 -10.40 -18.50 -28.88
CA ARG A 134 -11.67 -17.77 -28.79
C ARG A 134 -12.82 -18.52 -29.44
N TRP A 135 -12.59 -19.12 -30.61
CA TRP A 135 -13.61 -19.90 -31.31
C TRP A 135 -13.95 -21.20 -30.57
N SER A 136 -12.95 -21.84 -29.95
CA SER A 136 -13.07 -23.13 -29.26
C SER A 136 -13.53 -23.03 -27.81
N GLU A 137 -13.61 -21.83 -27.22
CA GLU A 137 -13.87 -21.62 -25.79
C GLU A 137 -15.07 -22.43 -25.27
N TYR A 138 -16.20 -22.36 -25.98
CA TYR A 138 -17.43 -23.06 -25.63
C TYR A 138 -17.65 -24.36 -26.41
N ARG A 139 -16.99 -24.51 -27.58
CA ARG A 139 -17.20 -25.66 -28.49
C ARG A 139 -16.28 -26.83 -28.15
N LEU A 140 -15.02 -26.56 -27.86
CA LEU A 140 -13.97 -27.56 -27.59
C LEU A 140 -13.07 -27.06 -26.44
N PRO A 141 -13.56 -27.10 -25.18
CA PRO A 141 -12.83 -26.54 -24.03
C PRO A 141 -11.46 -27.18 -23.80
N TRP A 142 -11.29 -28.45 -24.16
CA TRP A 142 -10.02 -29.16 -24.06
C TRP A 142 -8.95 -28.56 -24.97
N LEU A 143 -9.32 -28.14 -26.19
CA LEU A 143 -8.41 -27.54 -27.17
C LEU A 143 -7.96 -26.16 -26.70
N SER A 144 -8.90 -25.35 -26.20
CA SER A 144 -8.58 -24.06 -25.56
C SER A 144 -7.62 -24.24 -24.38
N ARG A 145 -7.84 -25.27 -23.54
CA ARG A 145 -6.95 -25.58 -22.40
C ARG A 145 -5.52 -25.92 -22.83
N ILE A 146 -5.35 -26.73 -23.88
CA ILE A 146 -4.02 -27.05 -24.43
C ILE A 146 -3.33 -25.79 -24.94
N LEU A 147 -4.02 -24.99 -25.76
CA LEU A 147 -3.45 -23.75 -26.32
C LEU A 147 -3.10 -22.72 -25.23
N ARG A 148 -3.85 -22.69 -24.12
CA ARG A 148 -3.63 -21.80 -22.96
C ARG A 148 -2.57 -22.30 -21.98
N THR A 149 -2.09 -23.52 -22.12
CA THR A 149 -1.14 -24.10 -21.17
C THR A 149 0.17 -23.28 -21.17
N ASP A 150 0.49 -22.64 -20.04
CA ASP A 150 1.70 -21.81 -19.88
C ASP A 150 2.91 -22.70 -19.53
N THR A 151 3.41 -23.43 -20.53
CA THR A 151 4.62 -24.26 -20.40
C THR A 151 5.70 -23.82 -21.39
N PRO A 152 6.99 -24.03 -21.09
CA PRO A 152 8.09 -23.80 -22.04
C PRO A 152 7.96 -24.61 -23.33
N LEU A 153 7.30 -25.77 -23.27
CA LEU A 153 7.06 -26.67 -24.39
C LEU A 153 5.97 -26.17 -25.34
N ASN A 154 5.10 -25.25 -24.90
CA ASN A 154 4.07 -24.68 -25.75
C ASN A 154 4.63 -23.52 -26.60
N PRO A 155 4.80 -23.70 -27.93
CA PRO A 155 5.37 -22.67 -28.81
C PRO A 155 4.46 -21.44 -28.97
N VAL A 156 3.16 -21.60 -28.69
CA VAL A 156 2.15 -20.54 -28.76
C VAL A 156 1.63 -20.14 -27.39
N ARG A 157 2.38 -20.43 -26.31
CA ARG A 157 2.02 -20.12 -24.92
C ARG A 157 1.58 -18.68 -24.74
N PRO A 158 0.56 -18.43 -23.89
CA PRO A 158 0.05 -17.08 -23.68
C PRO A 158 1.14 -16.11 -23.18
N LEU A 159 0.92 -14.83 -23.46
CA LEU A 159 1.73 -13.76 -22.89
C LEU A 159 1.48 -13.67 -21.37
N PRO A 160 2.50 -13.29 -20.58
CA PRO A 160 2.33 -13.06 -19.16
C PRO A 160 1.21 -12.04 -18.89
N PRO A 161 0.47 -12.16 -17.78
CA PRO A 161 -0.61 -11.23 -17.42
C PRO A 161 -0.07 -9.89 -16.87
N ALA A 162 1.07 -9.43 -17.37
CA ALA A 162 1.66 -8.14 -17.05
C ALA A 162 1.21 -7.13 -18.12
N GLY A 163 0.56 -6.05 -17.69
CA GLY A 163 0.21 -4.94 -18.59
C GLY A 163 1.43 -4.10 -18.98
N GLY A 164 1.21 -3.15 -19.89
CA GLY A 164 2.25 -2.22 -20.34
C GLY A 164 2.92 -2.62 -21.65
N ASN A 165 3.93 -1.86 -22.05
CA ASN A 165 4.69 -2.12 -23.27
C ASN A 165 5.88 -3.04 -22.96
N PRO A 166 5.90 -4.30 -23.46
CA PRO A 166 6.99 -5.23 -23.20
C PRO A 166 8.33 -4.75 -23.76
N ALA A 167 8.34 -3.86 -24.76
CA ALA A 167 9.57 -3.30 -25.28
C ALA A 167 10.34 -2.49 -24.23
N ILE A 168 9.66 -1.81 -23.29
CA ILE A 168 10.34 -0.96 -22.28
C ILE A 168 11.33 -1.77 -21.46
N HIS A 169 10.97 -2.99 -21.06
CA HIS A 169 11.87 -3.89 -20.34
C HIS A 169 12.65 -4.82 -21.29
N GLY A 170 12.05 -5.22 -22.41
CA GLY A 170 12.60 -6.21 -23.33
C GLY A 170 13.82 -5.76 -24.15
N VAL A 171 14.19 -4.47 -24.11
CA VAL A 171 15.37 -3.92 -24.82
C VAL A 171 16.71 -4.44 -24.30
N GLU A 172 16.75 -5.07 -23.14
CA GLU A 172 17.95 -5.74 -22.64
C GLU A 172 17.59 -7.17 -22.20
N PRO A 173 18.02 -8.21 -22.96
CA PRO A 173 17.82 -9.61 -22.58
C PRO A 173 18.67 -10.08 -21.42
N ASP A 174 19.77 -9.39 -21.12
CA ASP A 174 20.71 -9.78 -20.07
C ASP A 174 20.44 -8.92 -18.82
N GLU A 175 19.53 -9.42 -17.98
CA GLU A 175 19.10 -8.77 -16.74
C GLU A 175 20.01 -9.15 -15.55
N ASP A 176 20.29 -8.16 -14.70
CA ASP A 176 20.97 -8.28 -13.43
C ASP A 176 20.05 -8.01 -12.24
N THR A 177 20.57 -8.26 -11.04
CA THR A 177 19.89 -7.91 -9.79
C THR A 177 19.90 -6.39 -9.58
N VAL A 178 18.72 -5.78 -9.56
CA VAL A 178 18.57 -4.35 -9.29
C VAL A 178 18.31 -4.14 -7.80
N SER A 179 19.08 -3.22 -7.21
CA SER A 179 18.90 -2.77 -5.84
C SER A 179 19.24 -1.29 -5.73
N MET A 180 18.71 -0.63 -4.71
CA MET A 180 19.12 0.73 -4.32
C MET A 180 19.87 0.70 -2.99
N ASP A 181 20.63 1.76 -2.70
CA ASP A 181 21.18 1.94 -1.36
C ASP A 181 20.04 2.13 -0.35
N LEU A 182 20.13 1.46 0.80
CA LEU A 182 19.14 1.61 1.85
C LEU A 182 19.20 3.00 2.49
N GLY A 183 20.37 3.64 2.54
CA GLY A 183 20.56 4.99 3.08
C GLY A 183 19.83 6.09 2.30
N GLU A 184 19.67 5.91 0.98
CA GLU A 184 18.92 6.85 0.12
C GLU A 184 17.42 6.87 0.40
N ARG A 185 16.90 5.86 1.10
CA ARG A 185 15.46 5.71 1.35
C ARG A 185 14.87 6.80 2.25
N VAL A 186 15.70 7.53 2.97
CA VAL A 186 15.29 8.73 3.73
C VAL A 186 14.69 9.80 2.79
N GLY A 187 15.12 9.84 1.53
CA GLY A 187 14.56 10.71 0.49
C GLY A 187 13.16 10.33 -0.01
N HIS A 188 12.54 9.31 0.57
CA HIS A 188 11.25 8.75 0.19
C HIS A 188 11.22 8.13 -1.23
N MET A 189 10.18 7.35 -1.52
CA MET A 189 10.01 6.69 -2.82
C MET A 189 8.57 6.86 -3.30
N LEU A 190 8.42 7.37 -4.53
CA LEU A 190 7.15 7.44 -5.23
C LEU A 190 7.08 6.33 -6.29
N VAL A 191 6.10 5.43 -6.18
CA VAL A 191 5.86 4.36 -7.16
C VAL A 191 4.59 4.68 -7.95
N LEU A 192 4.77 5.09 -9.21
CA LEU A 192 3.67 5.40 -10.12
C LEU A 192 3.32 4.20 -10.99
N GLY A 193 2.02 4.06 -11.30
CA GLY A 193 1.53 3.04 -12.21
C GLY A 193 0.01 2.91 -12.17
N THR A 194 -0.57 2.27 -13.17
CA THR A 194 -2.02 1.98 -13.22
C THR A 194 -2.37 0.74 -12.37
N THR A 195 -3.62 0.31 -12.35
CA THR A 195 -4.01 -0.93 -11.66
C THR A 195 -3.41 -2.16 -12.39
N ARG A 196 -3.06 -3.21 -11.62
CA ARG A 196 -2.51 -4.49 -12.13
C ARG A 196 -1.15 -4.43 -12.84
N VAL A 197 -0.39 -3.32 -12.75
CA VAL A 197 0.98 -3.24 -13.31
C VAL A 197 2.09 -3.68 -12.36
N GLY A 198 1.73 -4.15 -11.15
CA GLY A 198 2.70 -4.68 -10.19
C GLY A 198 3.01 -3.81 -8.96
N LYS A 199 2.30 -2.69 -8.75
CA LYS A 199 2.51 -1.83 -7.57
C LYS A 199 2.42 -2.59 -6.24
N THR A 200 1.37 -3.40 -6.06
CA THR A 200 1.20 -4.22 -4.85
C THR A 200 2.32 -5.25 -4.71
N ARG A 201 2.80 -5.84 -5.82
CA ARG A 201 3.91 -6.81 -5.79
C ARG A 201 5.24 -6.17 -5.40
N LEU A 202 5.50 -4.94 -5.86
CA LEU A 202 6.64 -4.17 -5.38
C LEU A 202 6.49 -3.86 -3.89
N ALA A 203 5.32 -3.40 -3.44
CA ALA A 203 5.07 -3.14 -2.02
C ALA A 203 5.29 -4.40 -1.15
N GLU A 204 4.76 -5.55 -1.54
CA GLU A 204 5.00 -6.84 -0.87
C GLU A 204 6.50 -7.15 -0.73
N LEU A 205 7.27 -6.89 -1.79
CA LEU A 205 8.71 -7.15 -1.83
C LEU A 205 9.50 -6.19 -0.92
N LEU A 206 9.12 -4.91 -0.87
CA LEU A 206 9.73 -3.92 0.02
C LEU A 206 9.39 -4.23 1.49
N ILE A 207 8.11 -4.44 1.79
CA ILE A 207 7.61 -4.77 3.13
C ILE A 207 8.24 -6.05 3.66
N THR A 208 8.36 -7.09 2.82
CA THR A 208 9.01 -8.35 3.21
C THR A 208 10.45 -8.11 3.67
N GLN A 209 11.21 -7.30 2.93
CA GLN A 209 12.60 -6.99 3.30
C GLN A 209 12.67 -6.18 4.60
N ASP A 210 11.76 -5.25 4.83
CA ASP A 210 11.74 -4.43 6.04
C ASP A 210 11.40 -5.23 7.30
N ILE A 211 10.38 -6.08 7.23
CA ILE A 211 10.01 -6.96 8.35
C ILE A 211 11.21 -7.84 8.72
N ARG A 212 11.88 -8.43 7.72
CA ARG A 212 13.06 -9.30 7.93
C ARG A 212 14.30 -8.57 8.42
N ARG A 213 14.44 -7.27 8.14
CA ARG A 213 15.51 -6.44 8.71
C ARG A 213 15.26 -6.08 10.18
N GLY A 214 14.07 -6.35 10.72
CA GLY A 214 13.69 -5.89 12.06
C GLY A 214 13.18 -4.45 12.09
N ASN A 215 12.88 -3.85 10.94
CA ASN A 215 12.36 -2.49 10.88
C ASN A 215 10.91 -2.46 11.38
N THR A 216 10.50 -1.30 11.91
CA THR A 216 9.07 -1.00 12.14
C THR A 216 8.43 -0.68 10.80
N VAL A 217 7.35 -1.38 10.46
CA VAL A 217 6.66 -1.22 9.18
C VAL A 217 5.20 -0.87 9.44
N VAL A 218 4.77 0.27 8.90
CA VAL A 218 3.36 0.69 8.89
C VAL A 218 2.87 0.55 7.47
N VAL A 219 1.80 -0.22 7.28
CA VAL A 219 1.18 -0.47 5.97
C VAL A 219 -0.23 0.13 6.00
N ILE A 220 -0.50 1.06 5.09
CA ILE A 220 -1.83 1.62 4.87
C ILE A 220 -2.34 1.07 3.53
N ASP A 221 -3.32 0.18 3.60
CA ASP A 221 -3.93 -0.41 2.41
C ASP A 221 -5.42 -0.05 2.32
N PRO A 222 -5.78 0.97 1.52
CA PRO A 222 -7.17 1.37 1.37
C PRO A 222 -8.03 0.35 0.61
N LYS A 223 -7.41 -0.68 -0.01
CA LYS A 223 -8.13 -1.70 -0.80
C LYS A 223 -8.48 -2.95 0.00
N GLY A 224 -7.88 -3.15 1.17
CA GLY A 224 -8.05 -4.38 1.94
C GLY A 224 -7.57 -5.63 1.19
N ASP A 225 -6.40 -5.57 0.56
CA ASP A 225 -5.79 -6.68 -0.16
C ASP A 225 -5.41 -7.80 0.83
N ALA A 226 -6.19 -8.88 0.78
CA ALA A 226 -5.99 -10.04 1.65
C ALA A 226 -4.65 -10.74 1.42
N ASP A 227 -4.09 -10.69 0.21
CA ASP A 227 -2.79 -11.31 -0.07
C ASP A 227 -1.65 -10.50 0.56
N LEU A 228 -1.75 -9.17 0.56
CA LEU A 228 -0.82 -8.30 1.26
C LEU A 228 -0.85 -8.56 2.78
N LEU A 229 -2.04 -8.63 3.38
CA LEU A 229 -2.20 -8.95 4.80
C LEU A 229 -1.60 -10.33 5.14
N LYS A 230 -1.93 -11.37 4.36
CA LYS A 230 -1.35 -12.72 4.53
C LYS A 230 0.17 -12.70 4.44
N ARG A 231 0.74 -11.88 3.53
CA ARG A 231 2.18 -11.73 3.38
C ARG A 231 2.80 -11.12 4.64
N VAL A 232 2.27 -10.00 5.12
CA VAL A 232 2.73 -9.33 6.35
C VAL A 232 2.67 -10.29 7.53
N TRP A 233 1.52 -10.96 7.72
CA TRP A 233 1.33 -11.95 8.78
C TRP A 233 2.38 -13.06 8.70
N ALA A 234 2.58 -13.64 7.52
CA ALA A 234 3.54 -14.72 7.34
C ALA A 234 5.00 -14.28 7.55
N GLU A 235 5.39 -13.07 7.15
CA GLU A 235 6.75 -12.55 7.42
C GLU A 235 6.97 -12.24 8.90
N ALA A 236 5.97 -11.71 9.61
CA ALA A 236 6.05 -11.47 11.04
C ALA A 236 6.29 -12.78 11.81
N HIS A 237 5.55 -13.84 11.48
CA HIS A 237 5.73 -15.17 12.11
C HIS A 237 7.09 -15.78 11.78
N ARG A 238 7.55 -15.68 10.54
CA ARG A 238 8.88 -16.21 10.14
C ARG A 238 10.05 -15.52 10.82
N THR A 239 9.86 -14.28 11.26
CA THR A 239 10.88 -13.48 11.94
C THR A 239 10.74 -13.51 13.46
N GLY A 240 9.78 -14.27 14.00
CA GLY A 240 9.53 -14.35 15.45
C GLY A 240 8.85 -13.11 16.04
N ARG A 241 8.32 -12.21 15.19
CA ARG A 241 7.72 -10.92 15.57
C ARG A 241 6.20 -10.94 15.54
N GLN A 242 5.57 -12.11 15.63
CA GLN A 242 4.12 -12.24 15.62
C GLN A 242 3.43 -11.48 16.77
N ASN A 243 4.09 -11.34 17.92
CA ASN A 243 3.57 -10.62 19.09
C ASN A 243 3.63 -9.09 18.92
N GLU A 244 4.31 -8.60 17.88
CA GLU A 244 4.43 -7.17 17.53
C GLU A 244 3.53 -6.80 16.33
N LEU A 245 2.76 -7.75 15.79
CA LEU A 245 1.88 -7.50 14.66
C LEU A 245 0.54 -6.95 15.14
N TYR A 246 0.25 -5.70 14.76
CA TYR A 246 -1.05 -5.07 14.96
C TYR A 246 -1.77 -4.90 13.62
N VAL A 247 -3.02 -5.33 13.54
CA VAL A 247 -3.88 -5.17 12.38
C VAL A 247 -5.01 -4.23 12.77
N PHE A 248 -5.23 -3.15 12.04
CA PHE A 248 -6.40 -2.29 12.22
C PHE A 248 -7.30 -2.41 10.99
N HIS A 249 -8.51 -2.95 11.16
CA HIS A 249 -9.43 -3.24 10.07
C HIS A 249 -10.86 -2.81 10.41
N LEU A 250 -11.42 -1.90 9.61
CA LEU A 250 -12.75 -1.31 9.88
C LEU A 250 -13.91 -2.30 9.70
N GLY A 251 -13.75 -3.30 8.82
CA GLY A 251 -14.80 -4.29 8.53
C GLY A 251 -14.73 -5.59 9.35
N TRP A 252 -13.68 -5.81 10.14
CA TRP A 252 -13.48 -7.05 10.89
C TRP A 252 -12.99 -6.76 12.32
N PRO A 253 -13.91 -6.39 13.23
CA PRO A 253 -13.56 -6.01 14.60
C PRO A 253 -12.83 -7.11 15.38
N ASP A 254 -13.17 -8.38 15.12
CA ASP A 254 -12.64 -9.53 15.88
C ASP A 254 -11.12 -9.72 15.75
N ILE A 255 -10.55 -9.30 14.62
CA ILE A 255 -9.10 -9.37 14.36
C ILE A 255 -8.42 -8.00 14.43
N SER A 256 -9.20 -6.94 14.64
CA SER A 256 -8.70 -5.56 14.63
C SER A 256 -8.21 -5.16 16.02
N ALA A 257 -7.05 -4.52 16.06
CA ALA A 257 -6.56 -3.80 17.21
C ALA A 257 -7.53 -2.68 17.58
N ARG A 258 -7.68 -2.43 18.89
CA ARG A 258 -8.46 -1.32 19.42
C ARG A 258 -7.66 -0.03 19.27
N TYR A 259 -8.32 1.03 18.80
CA TYR A 259 -7.71 2.32 18.59
C TYR A 259 -8.53 3.41 19.29
N ASN A 260 -7.87 4.19 20.15
CA ASN A 260 -8.41 5.45 20.67
C ASN A 260 -7.43 6.57 20.31
N GLY A 261 -7.71 7.23 19.18
CA GLY A 261 -6.90 8.31 18.63
C GLY A 261 -6.90 9.60 19.44
N ILE A 262 -7.76 9.73 20.44
CA ILE A 262 -7.83 10.91 21.32
C ILE A 262 -7.49 10.61 22.76
N GLY A 263 -7.26 9.34 23.12
CA GLY A 263 -6.96 8.98 24.50
C GLY A 263 -5.49 9.16 24.88
N ARG A 264 -4.54 9.20 23.93
CA ARG A 264 -3.12 9.48 24.23
C ARG A 264 -2.77 10.88 23.75
N PHE A 265 -2.50 11.79 24.67
CA PHE A 265 -2.16 13.18 24.40
C PHE A 265 -1.11 13.67 25.40
N GLY A 266 -0.25 14.61 24.98
CA GLY A 266 0.65 15.32 25.88
C GLY A 266 -0.04 16.52 26.55
N ARG A 267 -0.96 17.17 25.82
CA ARG A 267 -1.82 18.26 26.33
C ARG A 267 -3.29 17.94 26.09
N THR A 268 -4.15 18.28 27.05
CA THR A 268 -5.62 18.06 26.94
C THR A 268 -6.23 18.71 25.71
N SER A 269 -5.67 19.86 25.27
CA SER A 269 -6.05 20.58 24.05
C SER A 269 -5.83 19.80 22.74
N GLU A 270 -5.07 18.70 22.77
CA GLU A 270 -4.94 17.83 21.59
C GLU A 270 -6.20 17.00 21.32
N VAL A 271 -6.98 16.68 22.36
CA VAL A 271 -8.26 15.95 22.22
C VAL A 271 -9.24 16.70 21.32
N PRO A 272 -9.61 17.96 21.62
CA PRO A 272 -10.48 18.75 20.76
C PRO A 272 -9.81 19.06 19.41
N GLY A 273 -8.49 19.24 19.35
CA GLY A 273 -7.78 19.47 18.09
C GLY A 273 -7.93 18.30 17.10
N ARG A 274 -7.77 17.06 17.57
CA ARG A 274 -7.90 15.86 16.73
C ARG A 274 -9.33 15.60 16.28
N LEU A 275 -10.32 16.02 17.06
CA LEU A 275 -11.74 15.92 16.74
C LEU A 275 -12.19 17.03 15.78
N ALA A 276 -11.91 18.29 16.11
CA ALA A 276 -12.39 19.44 15.36
C ALA A 276 -11.71 19.61 13.99
N ASN A 277 -10.51 19.04 13.77
CA ASN A 277 -9.83 19.05 12.46
C ASN A 277 -10.60 18.31 11.36
N GLN A 278 -11.63 17.52 11.69
CA GLN A 278 -12.50 16.89 10.71
C GLN A 278 -13.52 17.87 10.10
N LEU A 279 -13.75 19.02 10.74
CA LEU A 279 -14.71 20.03 10.28
C LEU A 279 -14.09 20.96 9.23
N SER A 280 -14.91 21.40 8.27
CA SER A 280 -14.49 22.35 7.24
C SER A 280 -14.05 23.69 7.86
N GLY A 281 -12.93 24.21 7.39
CA GLY A 281 -12.29 25.41 7.95
C GLY A 281 -12.72 26.74 7.34
N GLU A 282 -13.72 26.77 6.46
CA GLU A 282 -14.06 27.95 5.65
C GLU A 282 -15.41 28.59 6.05
N GLY A 283 -15.47 29.93 6.07
CA GLY A 283 -16.69 30.70 6.30
C GLY A 283 -17.36 30.44 7.65
N ASN A 284 -18.70 30.34 7.67
CA ASN A 284 -19.49 30.07 8.88
C ASN A 284 -19.11 28.75 9.58
N SER A 285 -18.49 27.81 8.86
CA SER A 285 -18.00 26.55 9.44
C SER A 285 -16.80 26.74 10.36
N ALA A 286 -16.02 27.82 10.19
CA ALA A 286 -14.88 28.12 11.06
C ALA A 286 -15.33 28.50 12.48
N ALA A 287 -16.34 29.38 12.61
CA ALA A 287 -16.90 29.76 13.91
C ALA A 287 -17.53 28.56 14.63
N PHE A 288 -18.21 27.70 13.88
CA PHE A 288 -18.77 26.46 14.42
C PHE A 288 -17.67 25.48 14.88
N ARG A 289 -16.59 25.35 14.12
CA ARG A 289 -15.43 24.53 14.49
C ARG A 289 -14.77 25.01 15.78
N GLU A 290 -14.58 26.32 15.95
CA GLU A 290 -14.05 26.90 17.20
C GLU A 290 -14.99 26.64 18.39
N PHE A 291 -16.29 26.79 18.19
CA PHE A 291 -17.27 26.46 19.23
C PHE A 291 -17.22 24.98 19.61
N ALA A 292 -17.20 24.09 18.62
CA ALA A 292 -17.12 22.65 18.85
C ALA A 292 -15.80 22.25 19.54
N TRP A 293 -14.69 22.86 19.13
CA TRP A 293 -13.39 22.70 19.79
C TRP A 293 -13.47 23.11 21.26
N ARG A 294 -14.07 24.27 21.56
CA ARG A 294 -14.24 24.76 22.94
C ARG A 294 -15.06 23.79 23.79
N VAL A 295 -16.21 23.33 23.30
CA VAL A 295 -17.07 22.37 24.03
C VAL A 295 -16.32 21.07 24.30
N VAL A 296 -15.66 20.50 23.29
CA VAL A 296 -14.89 19.26 23.46
C VAL A 296 -13.70 19.46 24.40
N ASN A 297 -13.08 20.64 24.39
CA ASN A 297 -11.99 20.96 25.32
C ASN A 297 -12.46 20.96 26.77
N ILE A 298 -13.62 21.57 27.05
CA ILE A 298 -14.24 21.60 28.39
C ILE A 298 -14.53 20.17 28.86
N ILE A 299 -15.14 19.35 27.98
CA ILE A 299 -15.42 17.94 28.28
C ILE A 299 -14.12 17.17 28.56
N ALA A 300 -13.09 17.35 27.73
CA ALA A 300 -11.82 16.65 27.90
C ALA A 300 -11.11 17.03 29.21
N GLN A 301 -11.12 18.32 29.58
CA GLN A 301 -10.55 18.79 30.84
C GLN A 301 -11.29 18.18 32.05
N ALA A 302 -12.63 18.20 32.01
CA ALA A 302 -13.46 17.62 33.07
C ALA A 302 -13.24 16.10 33.22
N LEU A 303 -13.20 15.36 32.10
CA LEU A 303 -12.91 13.92 32.12
C LEU A 303 -11.55 13.61 32.75
N VAL A 304 -10.51 14.36 32.35
CA VAL A 304 -9.16 14.18 32.87
C VAL A 304 -9.07 14.48 34.37
N ALA A 305 -9.72 15.56 34.82
CA ALA A 305 -9.81 15.89 36.24
C ALA A 305 -10.55 14.81 37.05
N LEU A 306 -11.59 14.20 36.46
CA LEU A 306 -12.30 13.04 37.03
C LEU A 306 -11.51 11.72 36.96
N GLY A 307 -10.26 11.73 36.47
CA GLY A 307 -9.43 10.53 36.32
C GLY A 307 -9.84 9.62 35.16
N GLU A 308 -10.73 10.07 34.28
CA GLU A 308 -11.19 9.32 33.12
C GLU A 308 -10.39 9.69 31.88
N ARG A 309 -10.04 8.67 31.11
CA ARG A 309 -9.35 8.85 29.84
C ARG A 309 -10.37 9.21 28.75
N PRO A 310 -10.25 10.37 28.08
CA PRO A 310 -11.14 10.73 26.98
C PRO A 310 -11.18 9.67 25.87
N ASP A 311 -12.38 9.33 25.42
CA ASP A 311 -12.64 8.52 24.23
C ASP A 311 -13.85 9.05 23.46
N TYR A 312 -14.04 8.56 22.23
CA TYR A 312 -15.09 9.05 21.34
C TYR A 312 -16.49 8.87 21.93
N ASN A 313 -16.73 7.80 22.69
CA ASN A 313 -18.03 7.50 23.28
C ASN A 313 -18.33 8.41 24.47
N LEU A 314 -17.35 8.65 25.34
CA LEU A 314 -17.45 9.58 26.47
C LEU A 314 -17.67 11.01 25.97
N VAL A 315 -16.89 11.45 24.97
CA VAL A 315 -17.10 12.77 24.37
C VAL A 315 -18.50 12.87 23.77
N ARG A 316 -18.95 11.89 22.98
CA ARG A 316 -20.30 11.87 22.42
C ARG A 316 -21.39 11.91 23.49
N ARG A 317 -21.25 11.09 24.54
CA ARG A 317 -22.18 11.04 25.67
C ARG A 317 -22.31 12.41 26.33
N TYR A 318 -21.20 13.09 26.57
CA TYR A 318 -21.17 14.36 27.29
C TYR A 318 -21.39 15.60 26.43
N VAL A 319 -21.25 15.50 25.10
CA VAL A 319 -21.79 16.52 24.18
C VAL A 319 -23.32 16.49 24.23
N MET A 320 -23.94 15.30 24.22
CA MET A 320 -25.41 15.17 24.31
C MET A 320 -25.96 15.45 25.71
N ASN A 321 -25.15 15.24 26.76
CA ASN A 321 -25.54 15.43 28.15
C ASN A 321 -24.44 16.17 28.93
N ILE A 322 -24.19 17.42 28.55
CA ILE A 322 -23.21 18.28 29.24
C ILE A 322 -23.63 18.56 30.69
N THR A 323 -24.93 18.66 30.94
CA THR A 323 -25.50 18.83 32.29
C THR A 323 -25.11 17.67 33.20
N GLY A 324 -25.21 16.43 32.74
CA GLY A 324 -24.80 15.27 33.53
C GLY A 324 -23.29 15.22 33.81
N LEU A 325 -22.45 15.80 32.94
CA LEU A 325 -21.02 15.97 33.23
C LEU A 325 -20.81 17.04 34.30
N HIS A 326 -21.52 18.16 34.20
CA HIS A 326 -21.45 19.26 35.15
C HIS A 326 -21.86 18.81 36.56
N GLU A 327 -23.01 18.15 36.73
CA GLU A 327 -23.46 17.63 38.02
C GLU A 327 -22.42 16.70 38.64
N ARG A 328 -21.93 15.74 37.85
CA ARG A 328 -20.91 14.79 38.29
C ARG A 328 -19.60 15.48 38.69
N TYR A 329 -19.19 16.49 37.94
CA TYR A 329 -17.98 17.25 38.22
C TYR A 329 -18.12 18.08 39.50
N VAL A 330 -19.25 18.77 39.68
CA VAL A 330 -19.57 19.54 40.89
C VAL A 330 -19.52 18.65 42.12
N GLU A 331 -20.18 17.48 42.08
CA GLU A 331 -20.17 16.56 43.21
C GLU A 331 -18.78 16.11 43.61
N TRP A 332 -17.96 15.73 42.62
CA TRP A 332 -16.58 15.34 42.86
C TRP A 332 -15.79 16.50 43.45
N TYR A 333 -15.89 17.69 42.85
CA TYR A 333 -15.14 18.87 43.27
C TYR A 333 -15.52 19.31 44.70
N LEU A 334 -16.82 19.41 44.99
CA LEU A 334 -17.31 19.75 46.33
C LEU A 334 -16.95 18.68 47.35
N ARG A 335 -17.01 17.39 47.01
CA ARG A 335 -16.60 16.31 47.93
C ARG A 335 -15.14 16.45 48.36
N GLU A 336 -14.26 16.81 47.43
CA GLU A 336 -12.82 16.95 47.68
C GLU A 336 -12.47 18.29 48.36
N HIS A 337 -13.08 19.40 47.96
CA HIS A 337 -12.65 20.74 48.36
C HIS A 337 -13.60 21.48 49.32
N ALA A 338 -14.90 21.19 49.25
CA ALA A 338 -15.93 21.89 50.04
C ALA A 338 -17.07 20.95 50.47
N PRO A 339 -16.79 19.90 51.27
CA PRO A 339 -17.78 18.88 51.61
C PRO A 339 -18.98 19.44 52.39
N HIS A 340 -18.79 20.55 53.09
CA HIS A 340 -19.88 21.28 53.76
C HIS A 340 -20.90 21.83 52.75
N LEU A 341 -20.46 22.39 51.61
CA LEU A 341 -21.36 22.85 50.55
C LEU A 341 -22.10 21.68 49.89
N LEU A 342 -21.45 20.53 49.74
CA LEU A 342 -22.11 19.32 49.26
C LEU A 342 -23.24 18.88 50.20
N ALA A 343 -23.03 18.95 51.52
CA ALA A 343 -24.07 18.67 52.50
C ALA A 343 -25.25 19.66 52.41
N VAL A 344 -24.99 20.94 52.11
CA VAL A 344 -26.05 21.93 51.84
C VAL A 344 -26.85 21.57 50.59
N VAL A 345 -26.18 21.12 49.52
CA VAL A 345 -26.87 20.62 48.32
C VAL A 345 -27.79 19.45 48.69
N ASP A 346 -27.30 18.46 49.42
CA ASP A 346 -28.09 17.28 49.80
C ASP A 346 -29.28 17.65 50.71
N GLN A 347 -29.10 18.58 51.63
CA GLN A 347 -30.18 19.11 52.48
C GLN A 347 -31.23 19.85 51.66
N GLN A 348 -30.82 20.69 50.71
CA GLN A 348 -31.74 21.40 49.81
C GLN A 348 -32.51 20.43 48.94
N VAL A 349 -31.86 19.39 48.39
CA VAL A 349 -32.54 18.34 47.63
C VAL A 349 -33.59 17.66 48.49
N ALA A 350 -33.26 17.25 49.71
CA ALA A 350 -34.23 16.61 50.61
C ALA A 350 -35.45 17.51 50.89
N LEU A 351 -35.23 18.81 51.12
CA LEU A 351 -36.31 19.78 51.35
C LEU A 351 -37.16 20.01 50.10
N LEU A 352 -36.53 20.17 48.93
CA LEU A 352 -37.22 20.33 47.66
C LEU A 352 -38.01 19.08 47.27
N SER A 353 -37.49 17.89 47.57
CA SER A 353 -38.20 16.63 47.37
C SER A 353 -39.44 16.56 48.26
N GLN A 354 -39.36 16.97 49.53
CA GLN A 354 -40.52 17.03 50.44
C GLN A 354 -41.61 18.01 49.94
N VAL A 355 -41.21 19.19 49.46
CA VAL A 355 -42.15 20.21 48.95
C VAL A 355 -42.82 19.77 47.63
N ASN A 356 -42.13 18.99 46.81
CA ASN A 356 -42.61 18.60 45.48
C ASN A 356 -43.12 17.15 45.39
N GLN A 357 -43.34 16.44 46.51
CA GLN A 357 -43.81 15.05 46.52
C GLN A 357 -45.08 14.84 45.67
N ASN A 358 -45.99 15.83 45.66
CA ASN A 358 -47.27 15.74 44.94
C ASN A 358 -47.18 16.19 43.48
N LYS A 359 -46.05 16.74 43.02
CA LYS A 359 -45.88 17.32 41.67
C LYS A 359 -45.14 16.40 40.70
N GLY A 360 -44.63 15.25 41.16
CA GLY A 360 -43.94 14.28 40.31
C GLY A 360 -42.66 14.82 39.63
N VAL A 361 -42.02 15.83 40.23
CA VAL A 361 -40.77 16.38 39.71
C VAL A 361 -39.65 15.37 39.89
N ALA A 362 -38.89 15.10 38.83
CA ALA A 362 -37.80 14.13 38.89
C ALA A 362 -36.62 14.63 39.74
N ASP A 363 -36.01 13.74 40.51
CA ASP A 363 -34.94 14.06 41.47
C ASP A 363 -33.75 14.80 40.85
N TYR A 364 -33.38 14.47 39.61
CA TYR A 364 -32.27 15.15 38.92
C TYR A 364 -32.55 16.65 38.69
N VAL A 365 -33.81 17.04 38.50
CA VAL A 365 -34.21 18.46 38.34
C VAL A 365 -34.05 19.21 39.64
N LEU A 366 -34.46 18.59 40.76
CA LEU A 366 -34.33 19.17 42.09
C LEU A 366 -32.86 19.32 42.48
N ARG A 367 -32.04 18.30 42.16
CA ARG A 367 -30.60 18.30 42.39
C ARG A 367 -29.87 19.38 41.62
N ARG A 368 -30.22 19.56 40.34
CA ARG A 368 -29.66 20.64 39.52
C ARG A 368 -30.00 22.02 40.06
N ALA A 369 -31.24 22.21 40.54
CA ALA A 369 -31.65 23.46 41.17
C ALA A 369 -30.85 23.76 42.44
N ALA A 370 -30.68 22.76 43.32
CA ALA A 370 -29.88 22.88 44.54
C ALA A 370 -28.40 23.18 44.24
N ILE A 371 -27.80 22.47 43.27
CA ILE A 371 -26.43 22.73 42.82
C ILE A 371 -26.28 24.17 42.32
N THR A 372 -27.22 24.64 41.49
CA THR A 372 -27.18 26.01 40.97
C THR A 372 -27.25 27.03 42.09
N GLN A 373 -28.16 26.85 43.05
CA GLN A 373 -28.32 27.74 44.20
C GLN A 373 -27.06 27.79 45.09
N VAL A 374 -26.42 26.64 45.33
CA VAL A 374 -25.19 26.57 46.13
C VAL A 374 -24.01 27.21 45.40
N LEU A 375 -23.86 26.97 44.10
CA LEU A 375 -22.81 27.60 43.30
C LEU A 375 -22.98 29.12 43.17
N GLU A 376 -24.22 29.62 43.18
CA GLU A 376 -24.52 31.06 43.13
C GLU A 376 -24.37 31.76 44.50
N SER A 377 -24.22 31.01 45.60
CA SER A 377 -23.98 31.55 46.93
C SER A 377 -22.60 32.25 47.03
N PRO A 378 -22.39 33.17 47.99
CA PRO A 378 -21.10 33.84 48.16
C PRO A 378 -19.90 32.89 48.33
N GLU A 379 -20.10 31.78 49.07
CA GLU A 379 -19.07 30.74 49.25
C GLU A 379 -18.87 29.91 47.97
N GLY A 380 -19.95 29.65 47.21
CA GLY A 380 -19.87 28.97 45.92
C GLY A 380 -19.13 29.78 44.87
N GLN A 381 -19.34 31.10 44.82
CA GLN A 381 -18.64 32.02 43.93
C GLN A 381 -17.16 32.22 44.33
N ALA A 382 -16.79 31.92 45.58
CA ALA A 382 -15.41 31.94 46.04
C ALA A 382 -14.61 30.69 45.65
N LEU A 383 -15.24 29.67 45.04
CA LEU A 383 -14.54 28.48 44.54
C LEU A 383 -13.77 28.82 43.26
N GLU A 384 -12.44 28.77 43.33
CA GLU A 384 -11.56 29.04 42.19
C GLU A 384 -11.24 27.76 41.40
N ASP A 385 -12.14 27.33 40.51
CA ASP A 385 -11.85 26.27 39.53
C ASP A 385 -12.30 26.62 38.11
N THR A 386 -11.32 26.70 37.20
CA THR A 386 -11.53 27.07 35.80
C THR A 386 -12.38 26.08 35.02
N VAL A 387 -12.33 24.80 35.38
CA VAL A 387 -13.11 23.73 34.70
C VAL A 387 -14.56 23.78 35.15
N LEU A 388 -14.82 23.96 36.45
CA LEU A 388 -16.14 24.18 37.03
C LEU A 388 -16.83 25.40 36.40
N GLU A 389 -16.12 26.52 36.30
CA GLU A 389 -16.63 27.74 35.67
C GLU A 389 -16.98 27.49 34.20
N SER A 390 -16.07 26.84 33.47
CA SER A 390 -16.26 26.53 32.05
C SER A 390 -17.45 25.58 31.81
N LEU A 391 -17.63 24.56 32.65
CA LEU A 391 -18.78 23.66 32.59
C LEU A 391 -20.08 24.39 32.94
N SER A 392 -20.08 25.22 33.98
CA SER A 392 -21.25 26.01 34.39
C SER A 392 -21.71 26.95 33.27
N ASN A 393 -20.76 27.55 32.55
CA ASN A 393 -21.05 28.35 31.36
C ASN A 393 -21.54 27.50 30.18
N ALA A 394 -20.96 26.31 29.95
CA ALA A 394 -21.34 25.43 28.85
C ALA A 394 -22.79 24.91 28.98
N VAL A 395 -23.26 24.64 30.19
CA VAL A 395 -24.63 24.19 30.48
C VAL A 395 -25.69 25.25 30.11
N ARG A 396 -25.30 26.53 29.99
CA ARG A 396 -26.19 27.64 29.60
C ARG A 396 -26.34 27.80 28.07
N TYR A 397 -25.55 27.08 27.27
CA TYR A 397 -25.66 27.13 25.81
C TYR A 397 -26.94 26.43 25.31
N ASP A 398 -27.50 26.91 24.20
CA ASP A 398 -28.67 26.30 23.56
C ASP A 398 -28.33 24.89 23.05
N GLN A 399 -29.19 23.93 23.39
CA GLN A 399 -29.08 22.52 23.02
C GLN A 399 -28.91 22.31 21.51
N LYS A 400 -29.48 23.20 20.68
CA LYS A 400 -29.33 23.16 19.22
C LYS A 400 -27.87 23.23 18.75
N TYR A 401 -26.98 23.88 19.51
CA TYR A 401 -25.56 23.92 19.16
C TYR A 401 -24.86 22.58 19.40
N PHE A 402 -25.24 21.87 20.46
CA PHE A 402 -24.71 20.54 20.76
C PHE A 402 -25.19 19.49 19.75
N ASP A 403 -26.45 19.56 19.32
CA ASP A 403 -27.00 18.68 18.29
C ASP A 403 -26.22 18.81 16.96
N LYS A 404 -25.85 20.04 16.59
CA LYS A 404 -24.99 20.29 15.41
C LYS A 404 -23.60 19.68 15.57
N ILE A 405 -23.02 19.72 16.77
CA ILE A 405 -21.72 19.08 17.06
C ILE A 405 -21.85 17.58 16.82
N VAL A 406 -22.87 16.93 17.38
CA VAL A 406 -23.04 15.48 17.20
C VAL A 406 -23.26 15.11 15.74
N ALA A 407 -24.01 15.89 14.97
CA ALA A 407 -24.20 15.60 13.54
C ALA A 407 -22.94 15.76 12.68
N SER A 408 -21.96 16.56 13.14
CA SER A 408 -20.82 16.97 12.30
C SER A 408 -19.49 16.34 12.71
N LEU A 409 -19.38 15.85 13.95
CA LEU A 409 -18.11 15.58 14.62
C LEU A 409 -17.99 14.13 15.13
N LEU A 410 -19.10 13.41 15.27
CA LEU A 410 -19.25 12.09 15.88
C LEU A 410 -20.26 11.24 15.12
#